data_AF-A0A1R4KX74-F1
#
_entry.id   AF-A0A1R4KX74-F1
#
_cell.length_a   1.000
_cell.length_b   1.000
_cell.length_c   1.000
_cell.angle_alpha   90.00
_cell.angle_beta   90.00
_cell.angle_gamma   90.00
#
_symmetry.space_group_name_H-M   'P 1'
#
loop_
_entity.id
_entity.type
_entity.pdbx_description
1 polymer ?
#
loop_
_entity_poly.entity_id
_entity_poly.type
_entity_poly.pdbx_seq_one_letter_code
_entity_poly.pdbx_strand_id
1 'polypeptide(L)'
;MKTHSKTKTSNVAKLFALSALCIALSACNSDSTSATIEGEIVSNAAPTVNAGIDQIVNAGDTVYLNATVEDDGEVSVSWSQTSGTTVSLSLSTATSTEFVAPEVLTDEALIFELSADDGTNDVVIDSVTITVRASSDYTSNTSAKLASWLINKDTTSTYIQNNGAVVEDVQSVEVVSVAQDDADVEYMYVQTTDIPKYDVTLTQEQVDALNNRPRAATDFYNGVTSAAVGQTISFGEDIGYNSSTENCNDTGGAGYWPPGSGCPTEQAVEAYFPITPTDLPDTETCETGLGTVGLMVNGTSIFNWGDGMSYGNNVWYTLAPIAEQYDVDVCGGHAANGEYHHHFYTSCLADLLEDDGDAHSPIYGFAADGYPLYGPYESNGQLALSGWEMRDYGASTSEGGCGTQGERSCTLVNQYDISQGTQISDTGPAIGAEVTTLSGNTLNADDGYYFEDYYYAQKTVAGAQLDEHNGHDTNDGKGYHYHITLSLDSDGKLQPSFPYQIGPRFKGQLADNSIGRCDTGETMGPPPRR
;
A
#
# COMPACT_ATOMS: atom_id res chain seq x y z
N MET A 1 -45.42 9.71 -7.25
CA MET A 1 -45.74 10.01 -8.67
C MET A 1 -44.41 10.10 -9.40
N LYS A 2 -43.98 9.06 -10.14
CA LYS A 2 -44.01 9.00 -11.62
C LYS A 2 -43.69 10.37 -12.23
N THR A 3 -42.63 10.52 -13.01
CA THR A 3 -42.57 10.10 -14.43
C THR A 3 -41.12 10.11 -14.93
N HIS A 4 -40.57 9.01 -15.43
CA HIS A 4 -40.59 8.55 -16.83
C HIS A 4 -39.78 9.37 -17.85
N SER A 5 -38.61 8.80 -18.15
CA SER A 5 -37.89 8.79 -19.43
C SER A 5 -38.81 8.72 -20.67
N LYS A 6 -38.41 9.41 -21.76
CA LYS A 6 -38.21 8.77 -23.07
C LYS A 6 -37.57 9.69 -24.13
N THR A 7 -36.57 9.10 -24.77
CA THR A 7 -35.93 9.36 -26.07
C THR A 7 -36.91 9.49 -27.25
N LYS A 8 -36.54 10.27 -28.29
CA LYS A 8 -36.42 9.81 -29.71
C LYS A 8 -36.05 10.88 -30.76
N THR A 9 -34.93 10.61 -31.47
CA THR A 9 -34.69 10.56 -32.93
C THR A 9 -34.92 11.73 -33.91
N SER A 10 -33.91 11.86 -34.78
CA SER A 10 -33.77 12.63 -36.04
C SER A 10 -34.83 12.40 -37.13
N ASN A 11 -35.04 13.33 -38.08
CA ASN A 11 -34.39 13.36 -39.42
C ASN A 11 -35.09 14.30 -40.47
N VAL A 12 -34.26 14.91 -41.35
CA VAL A 12 -34.43 15.08 -42.84
C VAL A 12 -35.06 16.35 -43.49
N ALA A 13 -34.22 16.95 -44.39
CA ALA A 13 -34.43 17.46 -45.78
C ALA A 13 -34.63 18.96 -46.17
N LYS A 14 -33.58 19.48 -46.85
CA LYS A 14 -33.44 19.99 -48.25
C LYS A 14 -33.92 21.40 -48.74
N LEU A 15 -32.91 22.08 -49.34
CA LEU A 15 -32.79 22.81 -50.64
C LEU A 15 -33.52 24.14 -50.94
N PHE A 16 -32.77 25.12 -51.50
CA PHE A 16 -32.95 25.71 -52.85
C PHE A 16 -31.69 26.50 -53.33
N ALA A 17 -31.58 26.75 -54.63
CA ALA A 17 -30.38 27.04 -55.43
C ALA A 17 -30.40 28.39 -56.22
N LEU A 18 -29.41 28.58 -57.13
CA LEU A 18 -29.19 29.56 -58.25
C LEU A 18 -28.17 30.70 -57.98
N SER A 19 -27.34 31.19 -58.91
CA SER A 19 -27.17 31.05 -60.38
C SER A 19 -25.84 31.68 -60.86
N ALA A 20 -25.51 31.50 -62.16
CA ALA A 20 -24.21 31.68 -62.81
C ALA A 20 -24.00 32.96 -63.67
N LEU A 21 -22.73 33.18 -64.05
CA LEU A 21 -22.17 33.57 -65.38
C LEU A 21 -22.18 35.03 -65.91
N CYS A 22 -20.99 35.39 -66.43
CA CYS A 22 -20.43 36.53 -67.19
C CYS A 22 -21.28 37.38 -68.15
N ILE A 23 -20.83 38.62 -68.45
CA ILE A 23 -20.54 39.21 -69.79
C ILE A 23 -19.63 40.46 -69.66
N ALA A 24 -18.78 40.67 -70.68
CA ALA A 24 -17.67 41.61 -70.85
C ALA A 24 -18.03 43.07 -71.22
N LEU A 25 -17.05 43.99 -71.19
CA LEU A 25 -16.50 44.68 -72.38
C LEU A 25 -15.24 45.53 -72.07
N SER A 26 -14.38 45.65 -73.07
CA SER A 26 -13.01 46.18 -73.14
C SER A 26 -12.88 47.71 -73.33
N ALA A 27 -11.78 48.32 -72.84
CA ALA A 27 -11.12 49.49 -73.46
C ALA A 27 -9.65 49.58 -73.04
N CYS A 28 -8.82 50.09 -73.95
CA CYS A 28 -7.36 50.03 -73.96
C CYS A 28 -6.70 51.36 -73.52
N ASN A 29 -5.48 51.24 -72.98
CA ASN A 29 -4.34 52.16 -73.06
C ASN A 29 -4.30 53.45 -72.19
N SER A 30 -3.29 53.54 -71.30
CA SER A 30 -2.23 54.56 -71.39
C SER A 30 -1.16 54.38 -70.29
N ASP A 31 0.10 54.42 -70.73
CA ASP A 31 1.34 54.46 -69.93
C ASP A 31 1.36 55.58 -68.87
N SER A 32 1.91 55.28 -67.68
CA SER A 32 2.87 56.17 -66.99
C SER A 32 3.43 55.55 -65.69
N THR A 33 4.74 55.27 -65.74
CA THR A 33 5.77 55.48 -64.70
C THR A 33 5.57 54.94 -63.27
N SER A 34 6.39 53.92 -62.97
CA SER A 34 7.27 53.76 -61.80
C SER A 34 6.80 54.27 -60.43
N ALA A 35 6.51 53.31 -59.55
CA ALA A 35 7.07 53.28 -58.21
C ALA A 35 7.33 51.82 -57.85
N THR A 36 8.50 51.31 -58.22
CA THR A 36 9.09 50.15 -57.53
C THR A 36 9.39 50.63 -56.11
N ILE A 37 8.50 50.30 -55.17
CA ILE A 37 8.93 50.15 -53.79
C ILE A 37 9.75 48.87 -53.80
N GLU A 38 11.07 48.99 -53.91
CA GLU A 38 11.96 47.98 -53.38
C GLU A 38 11.69 47.96 -51.88
N GLY A 39 10.70 47.18 -51.47
CA GLY A 39 10.61 46.71 -50.11
C GLY A 39 11.87 45.89 -49.92
N GLU A 40 12.80 46.42 -49.13
CA GLU A 40 13.93 45.68 -48.63
C GLU A 40 13.36 44.40 -48.02
N ILE A 41 13.54 43.27 -48.73
CA ILE A 41 13.23 41.95 -48.18
C ILE A 41 14.26 41.74 -47.08
N VAL A 42 13.94 42.21 -45.88
CA VAL A 42 14.61 41.81 -44.65
C VAL A 42 14.50 40.29 -44.61
N SER A 43 15.64 39.63 -44.86
CA SER A 43 15.77 38.19 -44.71
C SER A 43 15.71 37.90 -43.22
N ASN A 44 14.75 37.08 -42.81
CA ASN A 44 14.65 36.61 -41.43
C ASN A 44 15.97 35.96 -41.00
N ALA A 45 16.49 36.34 -39.84
CA ALA A 45 17.63 35.68 -39.23
C ALA A 45 17.13 34.49 -38.38
N ALA A 46 17.91 33.40 -38.31
CA ALA A 46 17.55 32.32 -37.40
C ALA A 46 17.76 32.77 -35.93
N PRO A 47 16.95 32.26 -34.97
CA PRO A 47 17.11 32.59 -33.56
C PRO A 47 18.48 32.17 -33.02
N THR A 48 19.01 32.91 -32.06
CA THR A 48 20.15 32.48 -31.24
C THR A 48 19.64 32.03 -29.88
N VAL A 49 19.91 30.77 -29.52
CA VAL A 49 19.41 30.12 -28.30
C VAL A 49 20.58 29.79 -27.39
N ASN A 50 20.40 30.06 -26.09
CA ASN A 50 21.28 29.58 -25.03
C ASN A 50 20.41 29.09 -23.86
N ALA A 51 20.46 27.79 -23.57
CA ALA A 51 19.69 27.11 -22.54
C ALA A 51 20.15 27.46 -21.10
N GLY A 52 21.29 28.14 -20.97
CA GLY A 52 21.89 28.53 -19.70
C GLY A 52 23.14 27.72 -19.38
N ILE A 53 23.65 27.90 -18.17
CA ILE A 53 24.83 27.15 -17.70
C ILE A 53 24.42 25.82 -17.08
N ASP A 54 25.27 24.81 -17.24
CA ASP A 54 25.14 23.56 -16.49
C ASP A 54 25.21 23.85 -14.98
N GLN A 55 24.43 23.09 -14.20
CA GLN A 55 24.28 23.29 -12.76
C GLN A 55 24.65 22.01 -12.00
N ILE A 56 25.13 22.19 -10.77
CA ILE A 56 25.28 21.11 -9.81
C ILE A 56 24.47 21.49 -8.59
N VAL A 57 23.48 20.68 -8.25
CA VAL A 57 22.51 20.91 -7.17
C VAL A 57 22.42 19.66 -6.30
N ASN A 58 21.87 19.76 -5.09
CA ASN A 58 21.55 18.58 -4.31
C ASN A 58 20.12 18.14 -4.61
N ALA A 59 19.83 16.86 -4.38
CA ALA A 59 18.46 16.37 -4.35
C ALA A 59 17.55 17.25 -3.46
N GLY A 60 16.33 17.50 -3.92
CA GLY A 60 15.35 18.37 -3.26
C GLY A 60 15.54 19.88 -3.46
N ASP A 61 16.66 20.35 -4.03
CA ASP A 61 16.87 21.78 -4.31
C ASP A 61 15.92 22.28 -5.42
N THR A 62 15.40 23.51 -5.29
CA THR A 62 14.71 24.18 -6.42
C THR A 62 15.73 24.64 -7.45
N VAL A 63 15.57 24.17 -8.69
CA VAL A 63 16.43 24.46 -9.84
C VAL A 63 15.75 25.46 -10.76
N TYR A 64 16.49 26.48 -11.18
CA TYR A 64 16.02 27.48 -12.14
C TYR A 64 16.70 27.28 -13.49
N LEU A 65 15.92 27.06 -14.55
CA LEU A 65 16.41 27.06 -15.92
C LEU A 65 16.19 28.46 -16.51
N ASN A 66 17.28 29.19 -16.74
CA ASN A 66 17.25 30.57 -17.24
C ASN A 66 17.96 30.66 -18.58
N ALA A 67 17.17 30.70 -19.65
CA ALA A 67 17.65 30.78 -21.01
C ALA A 67 17.62 32.21 -21.57
N THR A 68 18.44 32.43 -22.60
CA THR A 68 18.39 33.64 -23.43
C THR A 68 18.11 33.26 -24.87
N VAL A 69 17.10 33.89 -25.46
CA VAL A 69 16.76 33.75 -26.88
C VAL A 69 16.77 35.13 -27.51
N GLU A 70 17.55 35.30 -28.57
CA GLU A 70 17.63 36.53 -29.37
C GLU A 70 17.19 36.25 -30.79
N ASP A 71 16.28 37.07 -31.31
CA ASP A 71 15.71 36.94 -32.66
C ASP A 71 15.33 38.32 -33.23
N ASP A 72 15.20 38.43 -34.55
CA ASP A 72 14.75 39.68 -35.21
C ASP A 72 13.22 39.79 -35.32
N GLY A 73 12.48 38.77 -34.88
CA GLY A 73 11.02 38.70 -34.87
C GLY A 73 10.42 38.09 -33.59
N GLU A 74 9.24 37.49 -33.76
CA GLU A 74 8.55 36.77 -32.68
C GLU A 74 9.00 35.32 -32.67
N VAL A 75 9.47 34.85 -31.52
CA VAL A 75 10.00 33.49 -31.35
C VAL A 75 9.21 32.76 -30.28
N SER A 76 8.83 31.53 -30.58
CA SER A 76 8.23 30.60 -29.63
C SER A 76 9.30 29.68 -29.06
N VAL A 77 9.21 29.36 -27.77
CA VAL A 77 10.19 28.49 -27.10
C VAL A 77 9.51 27.31 -26.43
N SER A 78 10.19 26.17 -26.38
CA SER A 78 9.73 25.03 -25.59
C SER A 78 10.88 24.22 -25.00
N TRP A 79 10.73 23.84 -23.74
CA TRP A 79 11.62 22.95 -23.00
C TRP A 79 11.16 21.50 -23.11
N SER A 80 12.11 20.59 -23.29
CA SER A 80 11.91 19.15 -23.23
C SER A 80 13.03 18.50 -22.45
N GLN A 81 12.69 17.67 -21.46
CA GLN A 81 13.67 16.81 -20.80
C GLN A 81 13.97 15.61 -21.71
N THR A 82 15.26 15.34 -21.92
CA THR A 82 15.73 14.29 -22.84
C THR A 82 16.49 13.17 -22.13
N SER A 83 16.86 13.35 -20.86
CA SER A 83 17.56 12.34 -20.07
C SER A 83 17.39 12.54 -18.56
N GLY A 84 17.58 11.44 -17.82
CA GLY A 84 17.49 11.35 -16.36
C GLY A 84 16.05 11.29 -15.82
N THR A 85 15.92 11.12 -14.50
CA THR A 85 14.67 11.10 -13.74
C THR A 85 13.75 12.24 -14.16
N THR A 86 12.56 11.90 -14.64
CA THR A 86 11.62 12.89 -15.19
C THR A 86 11.10 13.84 -14.10
N VAL A 87 11.06 15.16 -14.40
CA VAL A 87 10.59 16.20 -13.47
C VAL A 87 9.50 17.08 -14.08
N SER A 88 8.64 17.65 -13.23
CA SER A 88 7.64 18.63 -13.64
C SER A 88 8.20 20.06 -13.65
N LEU A 89 8.29 20.67 -14.84
CA LEU A 89 8.61 22.09 -14.99
C LEU A 89 7.39 22.96 -14.69
N SER A 90 7.58 24.10 -14.02
CA SER A 90 6.49 25.04 -13.72
C SER A 90 5.86 25.64 -14.98
N LEU A 91 6.68 25.96 -16.00
CA LEU A 91 6.26 26.40 -17.33
C LEU A 91 7.22 25.88 -18.39
N SER A 92 6.76 25.04 -19.32
CA SER A 92 7.61 24.50 -20.40
C SER A 92 7.80 25.45 -21.59
N THR A 93 7.03 26.54 -21.69
CA THR A 93 7.04 27.49 -22.82
C THR A 93 7.58 28.88 -22.46
N ALA A 94 8.37 28.97 -21.38
CA ALA A 94 8.98 30.20 -20.91
C ALA A 94 10.51 30.13 -20.96
N THR A 95 11.16 31.28 -21.19
CA THR A 95 12.64 31.38 -21.13
C THR A 95 13.19 31.29 -19.71
N SER A 96 12.35 31.42 -18.69
CA SER A 96 12.67 31.15 -17.29
C SER A 96 11.63 30.21 -16.70
N THR A 97 12.08 29.08 -16.17
CA THR A 97 11.24 28.04 -15.56
C THR A 97 11.95 27.43 -14.36
N GLU A 98 11.21 26.71 -13.53
CA GLU A 98 11.77 26.05 -12.34
C GLU A 98 11.20 24.64 -12.16
N PHE A 99 11.96 23.81 -11.46
CA PHE A 99 11.53 22.49 -10.97
C PHE A 99 12.23 22.18 -9.64
N VAL A 100 11.76 21.16 -8.94
CA VAL A 100 12.44 20.63 -7.74
C VAL A 100 13.29 19.44 -8.16
N ALA A 101 14.59 19.45 -7.85
CA ALA A 101 15.50 18.36 -8.16
C ALA A 101 15.01 17.05 -7.51
N PRO A 102 14.97 15.94 -8.24
CA PRO A 102 14.46 14.67 -7.72
C PRO A 102 15.39 14.13 -6.62
N GLU A 103 14.84 13.28 -5.76
CA GLU A 103 15.64 12.44 -4.87
C GLU A 103 16.31 11.34 -5.68
N VAL A 104 17.63 11.20 -5.53
CA VAL A 104 18.43 10.23 -6.30
C VAL A 104 19.37 9.47 -5.38
N LEU A 105 19.57 8.18 -5.65
CA LEU A 105 20.46 7.32 -4.87
C LEU A 105 21.94 7.47 -5.23
N THR A 106 22.22 7.92 -6.45
CA THR A 106 23.56 8.24 -6.93
C THR A 106 23.49 9.52 -7.75
N ASP A 107 24.59 10.26 -7.82
CA ASP A 107 24.66 11.46 -8.66
C ASP A 107 24.13 11.19 -10.07
N GLU A 108 23.15 11.96 -10.49
CA GLU A 108 22.42 11.79 -11.75
C GLU A 108 22.48 13.07 -12.60
N ALA A 109 22.54 12.91 -13.92
CA ALA A 109 22.47 14.04 -14.86
C ALA A 109 21.10 14.10 -15.52
N LEU A 110 20.37 15.20 -15.29
CA LEU A 110 19.17 15.54 -16.05
C LEU A 110 19.55 16.44 -17.22
N ILE A 111 19.08 16.12 -18.43
CA ILE A 111 19.36 16.92 -19.64
C ILE A 111 18.08 17.57 -20.15
N PHE A 112 18.08 18.88 -20.27
CA PHE A 112 16.96 19.65 -20.82
C PHE A 112 17.38 20.31 -22.13
N GLU A 113 16.56 20.16 -23.15
CA GLU A 113 16.69 20.80 -24.46
C GLU A 113 15.68 21.94 -24.58
N LEU A 114 16.16 23.12 -24.93
CA LEU A 114 15.36 24.29 -25.29
C LEU A 114 15.31 24.40 -26.81
N SER A 115 14.12 24.42 -27.38
CA SER A 115 13.89 24.72 -28.78
C SER A 115 13.34 26.14 -28.96
N ALA A 116 13.75 26.82 -30.03
CA ALA A 116 13.22 28.11 -30.45
C ALA A 116 12.81 28.07 -31.93
N ASP A 117 11.57 28.49 -32.20
CA ASP A 117 10.94 28.48 -33.53
C ASP A 117 10.32 29.85 -33.82
N ASP A 118 10.80 30.49 -34.89
CA ASP A 118 10.34 31.80 -35.41
C ASP A 118 9.31 31.64 -36.56
N GLY A 119 8.93 30.41 -36.90
CA GLY A 119 8.00 30.06 -37.98
C GLY A 119 8.55 30.24 -39.40
N THR A 120 9.83 30.60 -39.56
CA THR A 120 10.45 30.91 -40.86
C THR A 120 11.71 30.09 -41.11
N ASN A 121 12.57 29.98 -40.11
CA ASN A 121 13.83 29.24 -40.15
C ASN A 121 13.66 27.84 -39.54
N ASP A 122 14.68 26.98 -39.71
CA ASP A 122 14.73 25.71 -39.00
C ASP A 122 14.85 25.96 -37.50
N VAL A 123 14.13 25.17 -36.69
CA VAL A 123 14.15 25.24 -35.23
C VAL A 123 15.58 25.13 -34.70
N VAL A 124 15.96 26.06 -33.83
CA VAL A 124 17.27 26.09 -33.17
C VAL A 124 17.15 25.51 -31.77
N ILE A 125 18.06 24.62 -31.41
CA ILE A 125 18.07 23.94 -30.11
C ILE A 125 19.36 24.22 -29.34
N ASP A 126 19.27 24.27 -28.02
CA ASP A 126 20.40 24.22 -27.10
C ASP A 126 20.05 23.40 -25.86
N SER A 127 21.05 22.85 -25.18
CA SER A 127 20.83 21.96 -24.03
C SER A 127 21.56 22.42 -22.78
N VAL A 128 20.97 22.16 -21.61
CA VAL A 128 21.60 22.35 -20.30
C VAL A 128 21.57 21.05 -19.50
N THR A 129 22.67 20.78 -18.81
CA THR A 129 22.81 19.60 -17.92
C THR A 129 22.72 20.02 -16.46
N ILE A 130 21.83 19.37 -15.72
CA ILE A 130 21.70 19.53 -14.27
C ILE A 130 22.21 18.27 -13.59
N THR A 131 23.36 18.35 -12.92
CA THR A 131 23.89 17.25 -12.10
C THR A 131 23.31 17.33 -10.70
N VAL A 132 22.43 16.39 -10.37
CA VAL A 132 21.80 16.26 -9.06
C VAL A 132 22.64 15.34 -8.20
N ARG A 133 23.09 15.82 -7.03
CA ARG A 133 23.83 15.00 -6.06
C ARG A 133 22.89 14.26 -5.13
N ALA A 134 23.19 13.00 -4.89
CA ALA A 134 22.44 12.17 -3.95
C ALA A 134 22.49 12.74 -2.52
N SER A 135 21.36 12.71 -1.82
CA SER A 135 21.29 13.03 -0.40
C SER A 135 21.86 11.87 0.43
N SER A 136 22.75 12.17 1.39
CA SER A 136 23.31 11.16 2.28
C SER A 136 22.25 10.49 3.15
N ASP A 137 21.21 11.24 3.49
CA ASP A 137 20.14 10.75 4.36
C ASP A 137 19.18 9.87 3.55
N TYR A 138 18.86 10.27 2.32
CA TYR A 138 18.07 9.45 1.38
C TYR A 138 18.76 8.12 1.11
N THR A 139 20.05 8.16 0.75
CA THR A 139 20.85 6.94 0.49
C THR A 139 20.98 6.05 1.71
N SER A 140 21.19 6.62 2.91
CA SER A 140 21.24 5.86 4.16
C SER A 140 19.90 5.20 4.49
N ASN A 141 18.79 5.94 4.36
CA ASN A 141 17.45 5.43 4.64
C ASN A 141 17.04 4.32 3.66
N THR A 142 17.29 4.52 2.36
CA THR A 142 17.03 3.48 1.36
C THR A 142 17.90 2.24 1.62
N SER A 143 19.17 2.42 1.96
CA SER A 143 20.05 1.29 2.31
C SER A 143 19.54 0.54 3.54
N ALA A 144 19.02 1.25 4.55
CA ALA A 144 18.45 0.64 5.75
C ALA A 144 17.16 -0.16 5.42
N LYS A 145 16.27 0.39 4.59
CA LYS A 145 15.05 -0.31 4.12
C LYS A 145 15.37 -1.55 3.29
N LEU A 146 16.38 -1.50 2.43
CA LEU A 146 16.81 -2.67 1.65
C LEU A 146 17.45 -3.73 2.55
N ALA A 147 18.21 -3.31 3.56
CA ALA A 147 18.90 -4.21 4.49
C ALA A 147 17.97 -4.88 5.51
N SER A 148 16.74 -4.41 5.69
CA SER A 148 15.79 -5.05 6.61
C SER A 148 15.21 -6.35 6.08
N TRP A 149 15.28 -6.60 4.77
CA TRP A 149 14.75 -7.81 4.16
C TRP A 149 15.61 -9.04 4.46
N LEU A 150 14.96 -10.15 4.82
CA LEU A 150 15.60 -11.43 5.07
C LEU A 150 15.84 -12.15 3.74
N ILE A 151 16.98 -11.84 3.11
CA ILE A 151 17.31 -12.36 1.78
C ILE A 151 17.92 -13.77 1.88
N ASN A 152 17.29 -14.72 1.19
CA ASN A 152 17.77 -16.08 1.00
C ASN A 152 17.63 -16.54 -0.46
N LYS A 153 18.74 -16.94 -1.07
CA LYS A 153 18.82 -17.35 -2.48
C LYS A 153 19.05 -18.85 -2.68
N ASP A 154 19.38 -19.56 -1.61
CA ASP A 154 19.97 -20.89 -1.71
C ASP A 154 19.27 -21.92 -0.82
N THR A 155 18.78 -21.52 0.36
CA THR A 155 18.14 -22.44 1.30
C THR A 155 16.72 -22.74 0.85
N THR A 156 16.41 -24.02 0.70
CA THR A 156 15.10 -24.48 0.29
C THR A 156 14.38 -25.19 1.42
N SER A 157 13.05 -25.07 1.44
CA SER A 157 12.23 -25.73 2.43
C SER A 157 12.39 -27.25 2.41
N THR A 158 12.43 -27.82 3.61
CA THR A 158 12.49 -29.27 3.79
C THR A 158 11.11 -29.91 3.65
N TYR A 159 10.05 -29.20 4.05
CA TYR A 159 8.71 -29.75 4.21
C TYR A 159 7.69 -29.16 3.24
N ILE A 160 7.97 -28.01 2.63
CA ILE A 160 7.15 -27.42 1.58
C ILE A 160 7.84 -27.60 0.22
N GLN A 161 7.10 -28.10 -0.76
CA GLN A 161 7.57 -28.41 -2.10
C GLN A 161 6.55 -27.95 -3.16
N ASN A 162 6.99 -27.69 -4.37
CA ASN A 162 6.08 -27.37 -5.47
C ASN A 162 6.67 -27.86 -6.80
N ASN A 163 6.45 -29.13 -7.14
CA ASN A 163 7.12 -29.78 -8.29
C ASN A 163 8.65 -29.62 -8.30
N GLY A 164 9.25 -29.40 -7.12
CA GLY A 164 10.63 -28.96 -6.96
C GLY A 164 10.89 -28.42 -5.55
N ALA A 165 12.14 -28.05 -5.30
CA ALA A 165 12.55 -27.41 -4.06
C ALA A 165 12.12 -25.93 -4.08
N VAL A 166 11.48 -25.47 -2.99
CA VAL A 166 11.01 -24.09 -2.84
C VAL A 166 12.03 -23.32 -2.02
N VAL A 167 12.55 -22.21 -2.54
CA VAL A 167 13.47 -21.34 -1.79
C VAL A 167 12.68 -20.59 -0.72
N GLU A 168 13.18 -20.56 0.51
CA GLU A 168 12.52 -19.86 1.62
C GLU A 168 12.88 -18.37 1.65
N ASP A 169 12.11 -17.58 2.38
CA ASP A 169 12.22 -16.13 2.55
C ASP A 169 12.20 -15.34 1.22
N VAL A 170 12.91 -14.19 1.19
CA VAL A 170 12.94 -13.27 0.04
C VAL A 170 14.14 -13.59 -0.84
N GLN A 171 13.94 -13.75 -2.14
CA GLN A 171 15.04 -14.10 -3.06
C GLN A 171 15.81 -12.87 -3.54
N SER A 172 15.15 -11.73 -3.71
CA SER A 172 15.79 -10.50 -4.13
C SER A 172 15.01 -9.27 -3.66
N VAL A 173 15.76 -8.20 -3.38
CA VAL A 173 15.25 -6.85 -3.25
C VAL A 173 16.22 -5.93 -3.98
N GLU A 174 15.70 -5.11 -4.88
CA GLU A 174 16.48 -4.13 -5.63
C GLU A 174 15.70 -2.84 -5.85
N VAL A 175 16.40 -1.74 -6.12
CA VAL A 175 15.76 -0.50 -6.51
C VAL A 175 15.52 -0.50 -8.00
N VAL A 176 14.29 -0.21 -8.39
CA VAL A 176 13.89 -0.03 -9.80
C VAL A 176 13.18 1.29 -9.97
N SER A 177 13.44 1.97 -11.10
CA SER A 177 12.72 3.18 -11.49
C SER A 177 11.63 2.78 -12.49
N VAL A 178 10.39 3.15 -12.19
CA VAL A 178 9.24 2.92 -13.06
C VAL A 178 8.67 4.27 -13.48
N ALA A 179 8.59 4.51 -14.79
CA ALA A 179 7.96 5.71 -15.33
C ALA A 179 6.45 5.71 -15.05
N GLN A 180 5.95 6.74 -14.38
CA GLN A 180 4.54 6.97 -14.09
C GLN A 180 4.15 8.39 -14.49
N ASP A 181 3.21 8.50 -15.42
CA ASP A 181 2.78 9.77 -16.03
C ASP A 181 3.96 10.63 -16.51
N ASP A 182 4.34 11.64 -15.71
CA ASP A 182 5.35 12.66 -15.98
C ASP A 182 6.58 12.58 -15.04
N ALA A 183 6.77 11.48 -14.28
CA ALA A 183 7.90 11.30 -13.37
C ALA A 183 8.39 9.84 -13.31
N ASP A 184 9.69 9.64 -13.07
CA ASP A 184 10.18 8.30 -12.69
C ASP A 184 10.07 8.14 -11.18
N VAL A 185 9.42 7.05 -10.76
CA VAL A 185 9.24 6.73 -9.33
C VAL A 185 10.12 5.55 -8.97
N GLU A 186 10.90 5.68 -7.90
CA GLU A 186 11.74 4.60 -7.39
C GLU A 186 10.96 3.67 -6.46
N TYR A 187 11.10 2.37 -6.69
CA TYR A 187 10.49 1.30 -5.91
C TYR A 187 11.56 0.37 -5.37
N MET A 188 11.32 -0.15 -4.15
CA MET A 188 11.88 -1.45 -3.79
C MET A 188 11.06 -2.51 -4.51
N TYR A 189 11.70 -3.20 -5.44
CA TYR A 189 11.17 -4.36 -6.13
C TYR A 189 11.61 -5.63 -5.38
N VAL A 190 10.63 -6.39 -4.92
CA VAL A 190 10.83 -7.57 -4.06
C VAL A 190 10.33 -8.81 -4.79
N GLN A 191 11.15 -9.86 -4.81
CA GLN A 191 10.73 -11.19 -5.28
C GLN A 191 10.80 -12.19 -4.13
N THR A 192 9.70 -12.91 -3.91
CA THR A 192 9.61 -13.94 -2.86
C THR A 192 8.70 -15.09 -3.29
N THR A 193 8.94 -16.27 -2.69
CA THR A 193 8.10 -17.45 -2.81
C THR A 193 6.91 -17.46 -1.86
N ASP A 194 6.80 -16.48 -0.94
CA ASP A 194 5.83 -16.43 0.17
C ASP A 194 6.00 -17.58 1.20
N ILE A 195 7.08 -18.36 1.11
CA ILE A 195 7.40 -19.42 2.07
C ILE A 195 8.47 -18.92 3.05
N PRO A 196 8.15 -18.70 4.34
CA PRO A 196 9.12 -18.25 5.33
C PRO A 196 10.04 -19.37 5.78
N LYS A 197 11.22 -18.99 6.28
CA LYS A 197 12.10 -19.86 7.04
C LYS A 197 11.89 -19.70 8.54
N TYR A 198 10.87 -20.37 9.06
CA TYR A 198 10.66 -20.46 10.51
C TYR A 198 11.25 -21.75 11.08
N ASP A 199 12.16 -21.60 12.04
CA ASP A 199 12.66 -22.67 12.90
C ASP A 199 12.32 -22.32 14.36
N VAL A 200 11.35 -23.03 14.93
CA VAL A 200 10.74 -22.66 16.22
C VAL A 200 11.09 -23.67 17.29
N THR A 201 11.71 -23.22 18.39
CA THR A 201 11.91 -24.09 19.55
C THR A 201 10.71 -23.99 20.48
N LEU A 202 9.93 -25.07 20.56
CA LEU A 202 8.67 -25.07 21.31
C LEU A 202 8.88 -24.93 22.81
N THR A 203 8.24 -23.91 23.39
CA THR A 203 8.16 -23.70 24.83
C THR A 203 7.11 -24.61 25.47
N GLN A 204 7.15 -24.70 26.81
CA GLN A 204 6.09 -25.40 27.55
C GLN A 204 4.72 -24.77 27.29
N GLU A 205 4.64 -23.45 27.24
CA GLU A 205 3.40 -22.72 27.01
C GLU A 205 2.81 -23.03 25.62
N GLN A 206 3.64 -23.08 24.57
CA GLN A 206 3.18 -23.43 23.23
C GLN A 206 2.67 -24.87 23.16
N VAL A 207 3.37 -25.84 23.75
CA VAL A 207 2.91 -27.25 23.78
C VAL A 207 1.62 -27.39 24.59
N ASP A 208 1.49 -26.67 25.70
CA ASP A 208 0.27 -26.64 26.50
C ASP A 208 -0.88 -25.99 25.72
N ALA A 209 -0.63 -24.89 25.00
CA ALA A 209 -1.62 -24.23 24.16
C ALA A 209 -2.13 -25.17 23.06
N LEU A 210 -1.25 -25.88 22.36
CA LEU A 210 -1.61 -26.89 21.36
C LEU A 210 -2.50 -27.99 21.95
N ASN A 211 -2.12 -28.55 23.10
CA ASN A 211 -2.87 -29.65 23.71
C ASN A 211 -4.18 -29.21 24.39
N ASN A 212 -4.29 -27.96 24.80
CA ASN A 212 -5.48 -27.39 25.45
C ASN A 212 -6.46 -26.75 24.44
N ARG A 213 -6.21 -26.86 23.13
CA ARG A 213 -7.15 -26.40 22.10
C ARG A 213 -8.55 -27.00 22.33
N PRO A 214 -9.64 -26.23 22.12
CA PRO A 214 -11.00 -26.72 22.35
C PRO A 214 -11.32 -28.03 21.64
N ARG A 215 -10.72 -28.23 20.47
CA ARG A 215 -10.93 -29.39 19.60
C ARG A 215 -9.69 -30.27 19.44
N ALA A 216 -8.72 -30.23 20.36
CA ALA A 216 -7.49 -31.03 20.31
C ALA A 216 -7.73 -32.52 19.98
N ALA A 217 -8.79 -33.13 20.53
CA ALA A 217 -9.18 -34.51 20.28
C ALA A 217 -9.46 -34.86 18.80
N THR A 218 -9.84 -33.86 17.99
CA THR A 218 -10.08 -34.01 16.55
C THR A 218 -9.06 -33.26 15.69
N ASP A 219 -8.44 -32.22 16.25
CA ASP A 219 -7.43 -31.42 15.55
C ASP A 219 -6.14 -32.21 15.36
N PHE A 220 -5.80 -33.14 16.26
CA PHE A 220 -4.64 -34.01 16.14
C PHE A 220 -5.04 -35.46 15.89
N TYR A 221 -4.24 -36.20 15.10
CA TYR A 221 -4.51 -37.62 14.82
C TYR A 221 -4.59 -38.50 16.08
N ASN A 222 -3.80 -38.16 17.10
CA ASN A 222 -3.76 -38.86 18.38
C ASN A 222 -4.48 -38.11 19.50
N GLY A 223 -5.19 -37.03 19.16
CA GLY A 223 -5.86 -36.14 20.11
C GLY A 223 -4.94 -35.20 20.91
N VAL A 224 -3.64 -35.23 20.63
CA VAL A 224 -2.58 -34.39 21.22
C VAL A 224 -1.48 -34.16 20.17
N THR A 225 -0.71 -33.08 20.30
CA THR A 225 0.45 -32.84 19.43
C THR A 225 1.52 -33.93 19.61
N SER A 226 2.23 -34.26 18.53
CA SER A 226 3.42 -35.12 18.58
C SER A 226 4.66 -34.35 19.01
N ALA A 227 4.62 -33.01 18.99
CA ALA A 227 5.75 -32.17 19.30
C ALA A 227 6.05 -32.11 20.80
N ALA A 228 7.32 -31.90 21.14
CA ALA A 228 7.80 -31.89 22.52
C ALA A 228 8.41 -30.55 22.91
N VAL A 229 8.37 -30.24 24.21
CA VAL A 229 9.03 -29.05 24.76
C VAL A 229 10.53 -29.11 24.51
N GLY A 230 11.09 -28.01 24.00
CA GLY A 230 12.49 -27.89 23.61
C GLY A 230 12.82 -28.53 22.25
N GLN A 231 11.83 -29.10 21.54
CA GLN A 231 12.01 -29.50 20.14
C GLN A 231 12.04 -28.24 19.26
N THR A 232 13.05 -28.14 18.41
CA THR A 232 13.04 -27.21 17.28
C THR A 232 12.30 -27.87 16.12
N ILE A 233 11.27 -27.22 15.63
CA ILE A 233 10.50 -27.64 14.45
C ILE A 233 10.71 -26.64 13.31
N SER A 234 10.83 -27.12 12.08
CA SER A 234 10.90 -26.25 10.92
C SER A 234 9.51 -26.02 10.31
N PHE A 235 9.37 -24.97 9.51
CA PHE A 235 8.14 -24.64 8.80
C PHE A 235 7.63 -25.83 7.97
N GLY A 236 6.39 -26.25 8.24
CA GLY A 236 5.76 -27.41 7.59
C GLY A 236 6.08 -28.78 8.21
N GLU A 237 6.87 -28.86 9.27
CA GLU A 237 7.19 -30.14 9.93
C GLU A 237 5.96 -30.75 10.63
N ASP A 238 5.77 -32.07 10.53
CA ASP A 238 4.62 -32.75 11.14
C ASP A 238 4.66 -32.70 12.69
N ILE A 239 3.75 -31.92 13.27
CA ILE A 239 3.48 -31.85 14.72
C ILE A 239 2.19 -32.57 15.14
N GLY A 240 1.65 -33.40 14.25
CA GLY A 240 0.56 -34.33 14.49
C GLY A 240 -0.83 -33.81 14.17
N TYR A 241 -0.96 -32.61 13.59
CA TYR A 241 -2.27 -32.10 13.18
C TYR A 241 -2.91 -33.00 12.11
N ASN A 242 -4.23 -33.09 12.16
CA ASN A 242 -5.04 -33.66 11.09
C ASN A 242 -5.36 -32.56 10.06
N SER A 243 -4.33 -32.11 9.35
CA SER A 243 -4.40 -31.01 8.38
C SER A 243 -5.45 -31.25 7.29
N SER A 244 -5.88 -30.16 6.65
CA SER A 244 -6.71 -30.22 5.44
C SER A 244 -6.06 -31.06 4.34
N THR A 245 -6.84 -31.55 3.39
CA THR A 245 -6.30 -32.16 2.16
C THR A 245 -5.99 -31.13 1.08
N GLU A 246 -6.40 -29.87 1.26
CA GLU A 246 -6.12 -28.78 0.33
C GLU A 246 -4.61 -28.49 0.30
N ASN A 247 -3.99 -28.67 -0.86
CA ASN A 247 -2.55 -28.55 -1.14
C ASN A 247 -1.62 -29.48 -0.36
N CYS A 248 -1.97 -29.92 0.86
CA CYS A 248 -1.06 -30.64 1.76
C CYS A 248 -0.48 -31.94 1.21
N ASN A 249 -1.24 -32.65 0.36
CA ASN A 249 -0.75 -33.89 -0.27
C ASN A 249 0.19 -33.62 -1.46
N ASP A 250 0.07 -32.44 -2.07
CA ASP A 250 0.77 -32.07 -3.30
C ASP A 250 2.03 -31.25 -2.98
N THR A 251 1.94 -30.32 -2.03
CA THR A 251 2.99 -29.38 -1.66
C THR A 251 3.66 -29.68 -0.32
N GLY A 252 3.24 -30.73 0.39
CA GLY A 252 3.78 -31.06 1.71
C GLY A 252 3.19 -30.20 2.83
N GLY A 253 3.82 -30.21 4.00
CA GLY A 253 3.32 -29.52 5.19
C GLY A 253 2.21 -30.26 5.97
N ALA A 254 1.75 -31.43 5.49
CA ALA A 254 0.75 -32.22 6.20
C ALA A 254 1.21 -32.56 7.63
N GLY A 255 0.40 -32.23 8.63
CA GLY A 255 0.72 -32.42 10.05
C GLY A 255 1.16 -31.15 10.77
N TYR A 256 1.49 -30.09 10.04
CA TYR A 256 1.87 -28.78 10.61
C TYR A 256 0.68 -27.83 10.76
N TRP A 257 -0.30 -27.91 9.85
CA TRP A 257 -1.43 -26.98 9.78
C TRP A 257 -2.66 -27.52 10.52
N PRO A 258 -3.38 -26.70 11.31
CA PRO A 258 -4.66 -27.10 11.88
C PRO A 258 -5.67 -27.52 10.80
N PRO A 259 -6.73 -28.27 11.16
CA PRO A 259 -7.84 -28.52 10.24
C PRO A 259 -8.54 -27.21 9.86
N GLY A 260 -8.89 -27.06 8.59
CA GLY A 260 -9.64 -25.91 8.07
C GLY A 260 -8.89 -25.18 6.97
N SER A 261 -7.71 -24.65 7.28
CA SER A 261 -6.82 -24.00 6.30
C SER A 261 -6.13 -25.02 5.40
N GLY A 262 -5.86 -24.63 4.15
CA GLY A 262 -5.01 -25.40 3.26
C GLY A 262 -3.54 -25.32 3.68
N CYS A 263 -2.70 -26.16 3.08
CA CYS A 263 -1.25 -25.99 3.18
C CYS A 263 -0.79 -24.87 2.23
N PRO A 264 0.28 -24.14 2.60
CA PRO A 264 0.87 -23.16 1.72
C PRO A 264 1.48 -23.84 0.50
N THR A 265 1.55 -23.06 -0.57
CA THR A 265 2.22 -23.40 -1.81
C THR A 265 3.14 -22.26 -2.17
N GLU A 266 4.24 -22.56 -2.86
CA GLU A 266 5.08 -21.53 -3.46
C GLU A 266 4.22 -20.57 -4.30
N GLN A 267 4.32 -19.28 -3.99
CA GLN A 267 3.78 -18.19 -4.78
C GLN A 267 4.91 -17.59 -5.63
N ALA A 268 4.58 -16.96 -6.75
CA ALA A 268 5.55 -16.17 -7.51
C ALA A 268 5.21 -14.69 -7.28
N VAL A 269 5.64 -14.14 -6.14
CA VAL A 269 5.30 -12.78 -5.74
C VAL A 269 6.33 -11.80 -6.27
N GLU A 270 5.84 -10.78 -6.97
CA GLU A 270 6.60 -9.62 -7.42
C GLU A 270 5.92 -8.37 -6.84
N ALA A 271 6.56 -7.71 -5.88
CA ALA A 271 5.97 -6.57 -5.16
C ALA A 271 6.78 -5.29 -5.36
N TYR A 272 6.07 -4.17 -5.47
CA TYR A 272 6.66 -2.84 -5.63
C TYR A 272 6.24 -1.96 -4.46
N PHE A 273 7.22 -1.49 -3.69
CA PHE A 273 7.01 -0.57 -2.56
C PHE A 273 7.69 0.76 -2.87
N PRO A 274 6.97 1.90 -2.91
CA PRO A 274 7.58 3.20 -3.11
C PRO A 274 8.70 3.44 -2.09
N ILE A 275 9.89 3.87 -2.55
CA ILE A 275 10.99 4.23 -1.64
C ILE A 275 10.63 5.49 -0.84
N THR A 276 9.92 6.40 -1.49
CA THR A 276 9.38 7.64 -0.93
C THR A 276 7.86 7.59 -0.99
N PRO A 277 7.20 6.98 0.00
CA PRO A 277 5.74 7.01 0.12
C PRO A 277 5.23 8.44 0.14
N THR A 278 4.04 8.64 -0.42
CA THR A 278 3.36 9.94 -0.41
C THR A 278 2.04 9.78 0.32
N ASP A 279 1.70 10.73 1.19
CA ASP A 279 0.42 10.75 1.89
C ASP A 279 -0.77 10.82 0.94
N LEU A 280 -1.86 10.13 1.28
CA LEU A 280 -3.16 10.38 0.67
C LEU A 280 -3.63 11.81 1.01
N PRO A 281 -4.21 12.56 0.06
CA PRO A 281 -4.82 13.84 0.36
C PRO A 281 -5.96 13.69 1.38
N ASP A 282 -6.14 14.65 2.29
CA ASP A 282 -7.20 14.64 3.32
C ASP A 282 -8.64 14.51 2.75
N THR A 283 -8.82 14.72 1.45
CA THR A 283 -10.11 14.58 0.74
C THR A 283 -10.37 13.16 0.24
N GLU A 284 -9.40 12.26 0.35
CA GLU A 284 -9.44 10.91 -0.18
C GLU A 284 -9.27 9.88 0.93
N THR A 285 -9.76 8.66 0.69
CA THR A 285 -9.66 7.54 1.62
C THR A 285 -9.34 6.27 0.85
N CYS A 286 -8.42 5.46 1.36
CA CYS A 286 -8.08 4.16 0.79
C CYS A 286 -8.25 3.09 1.86
N GLU A 287 -9.41 2.43 1.88
CA GLU A 287 -9.67 1.32 2.80
C GLU A 287 -8.81 0.10 2.42
N THR A 288 -8.26 -0.58 3.42
CA THR A 288 -7.54 -1.84 3.24
C THR A 288 -8.49 -2.95 2.80
N GLY A 289 -8.18 -3.65 1.73
CA GLY A 289 -8.94 -4.83 1.29
C GLY A 289 -8.61 -6.09 2.07
N LEU A 290 -9.44 -7.13 1.92
CA LEU A 290 -9.30 -8.46 2.57
C LEU A 290 -8.17 -9.34 2.00
N GLY A 291 -7.34 -8.81 1.11
CA GLY A 291 -6.18 -9.51 0.54
C GLY A 291 -4.88 -8.98 1.13
N THR A 292 -3.80 -9.19 0.39
CA THR A 292 -2.47 -8.69 0.72
C THR A 292 -2.46 -7.16 0.80
N VAL A 293 -2.08 -6.63 1.96
CA VAL A 293 -1.93 -5.19 2.23
C VAL A 293 -0.48 -4.79 2.47
N GLY A 294 0.45 -5.74 2.36
CA GLY A 294 1.88 -5.55 2.53
C GLY A 294 2.61 -6.88 2.56
N LEU A 295 3.93 -6.83 2.72
CA LEU A 295 4.75 -8.03 2.94
C LEU A 295 5.58 -7.84 4.21
N MET A 296 5.74 -8.92 4.98
CA MET A 296 6.75 -8.99 6.03
C MET A 296 8.15 -9.13 5.41
N VAL A 297 9.19 -8.83 6.18
CA VAL A 297 10.58 -8.82 5.68
C VAL A 297 11.13 -10.20 5.31
N ASN A 298 10.47 -11.29 5.71
CA ASN A 298 10.72 -12.66 5.20
C ASN A 298 9.88 -13.00 3.96
N GLY A 299 9.12 -12.05 3.41
CA GLY A 299 8.34 -12.24 2.18
C GLY A 299 6.95 -12.82 2.39
N THR A 300 6.53 -13.12 3.62
CA THR A 300 5.16 -13.57 3.87
C THR A 300 4.17 -12.44 3.77
N SER A 301 2.97 -12.75 3.31
CA SER A 301 1.94 -11.74 3.08
C SER A 301 1.34 -11.19 4.39
N ILE A 302 1.08 -9.88 4.40
CA ILE A 302 0.33 -9.21 5.46
C ILE A 302 -1.10 -9.06 5.00
N PHE A 303 -2.06 -9.60 5.76
CA PHE A 303 -3.49 -9.41 5.51
C PHE A 303 -4.06 -8.42 6.52
N ASN A 304 -5.19 -7.81 6.16
CA ASN A 304 -5.84 -6.81 7.01
C ASN A 304 -6.52 -7.45 8.24
N TRP A 305 -7.22 -6.65 9.03
CA TRP A 305 -7.87 -7.07 10.27
C TRP A 305 -9.06 -8.04 10.08
N GLY A 306 -9.61 -8.17 8.87
CA GLY A 306 -10.88 -8.87 8.63
C GLY A 306 -10.69 -10.30 8.13
N ASP A 307 -11.61 -11.20 8.53
CA ASP A 307 -11.69 -12.58 8.01
C ASP A 307 -12.63 -12.72 6.79
N GLY A 308 -13.26 -11.61 6.39
CA GLY A 308 -14.26 -11.57 5.32
C GLY A 308 -15.65 -12.08 5.72
N MET A 309 -15.87 -12.46 6.98
CA MET A 309 -17.16 -12.89 7.50
C MET A 309 -17.90 -11.75 8.19
N SER A 310 -19.23 -11.81 8.14
CA SER A 310 -20.07 -10.82 8.78
C SER A 310 -21.35 -11.41 9.38
N TYR A 311 -21.92 -10.68 10.33
CA TYR A 311 -23.25 -10.94 10.89
C TYR A 311 -24.21 -9.81 10.50
N GLY A 312 -25.50 -10.13 10.45
CA GLY A 312 -26.57 -9.14 10.33
C GLY A 312 -26.70 -8.48 8.95
N ASN A 313 -26.37 -9.19 7.87
CA ASN A 313 -26.29 -8.68 6.49
C ASN A 313 -25.18 -7.64 6.27
N ASN A 314 -23.92 -8.02 6.54
CA ASN A 314 -22.75 -7.13 6.39
C ASN A 314 -22.82 -5.88 7.27
N VAL A 315 -23.28 -6.05 8.51
CA VAL A 315 -23.32 -4.97 9.50
C VAL A 315 -22.24 -5.15 10.55
N TRP A 316 -21.94 -6.40 10.93
CA TRP A 316 -20.99 -6.73 11.98
C TRP A 316 -19.85 -7.56 11.38
N TYR A 317 -18.71 -6.95 11.07
CA TYR A 317 -17.60 -7.63 10.41
C TYR A 317 -16.67 -8.27 11.42
N THR A 318 -16.32 -9.52 11.18
CA THR A 318 -15.55 -10.33 12.13
C THR A 318 -14.05 -10.03 12.01
N LEU A 319 -13.36 -9.99 13.15
CA LEU A 319 -11.92 -9.76 13.21
C LEU A 319 -11.16 -11.09 13.11
N ALA A 320 -10.29 -11.21 12.10
CA ALA A 320 -9.50 -12.42 11.83
C ALA A 320 -8.66 -12.88 13.04
N PRO A 321 -7.92 -12.01 13.75
CA PRO A 321 -7.11 -12.45 14.89
C PRO A 321 -7.91 -13.11 16.03
N ILE A 322 -9.22 -12.87 16.10
CA ILE A 322 -10.11 -13.46 17.11
C ILE A 322 -10.78 -14.72 16.56
N ALA A 323 -11.36 -14.64 15.36
CA ALA A 323 -12.12 -15.73 14.77
C ALA A 323 -11.25 -16.88 14.25
N GLU A 324 -10.02 -16.58 13.87
CA GLU A 324 -9.09 -17.52 13.25
C GLU A 324 -7.95 -17.94 14.19
N GLN A 325 -8.02 -17.59 15.48
CA GLN A 325 -7.00 -17.92 16.48
C GLN A 325 -6.69 -19.43 16.59
N TYR A 326 -7.59 -20.28 16.12
CA TYR A 326 -7.41 -21.73 16.06
C TYR A 326 -7.06 -22.25 14.66
N ASP A 327 -7.06 -21.40 13.64
CA ASP A 327 -6.85 -21.76 12.24
C ASP A 327 -5.41 -21.43 11.80
N VAL A 328 -4.60 -20.94 12.73
CA VAL A 328 -3.19 -20.57 12.54
C VAL A 328 -2.23 -21.62 13.07
N ASP A 329 -1.05 -21.65 12.47
CA ASP A 329 0.09 -22.45 12.92
C ASP A 329 0.73 -21.92 14.22
N VAL A 330 1.83 -22.54 14.62
CA VAL A 330 2.61 -22.15 15.81
C VAL A 330 3.23 -20.75 15.71
N CYS A 331 3.27 -20.16 14.52
CA CYS A 331 3.77 -18.82 14.23
C CYS A 331 2.64 -17.79 14.04
N GLY A 332 1.38 -18.19 14.21
CA GLY A 332 0.25 -17.27 14.09
C GLY A 332 -0.08 -16.89 12.64
N GLY A 333 0.33 -17.70 11.66
CA GLY A 333 -0.05 -17.52 10.26
C GLY A 333 -0.83 -18.72 9.74
N HIS A 334 -1.50 -18.54 8.61
CA HIS A 334 -2.14 -19.65 7.91
C HIS A 334 -2.09 -19.45 6.41
N ALA A 335 -2.45 -20.50 5.67
CA ALA A 335 -2.46 -20.44 4.23
C ALA A 335 -3.86 -20.49 3.67
N ALA A 336 -4.02 -19.72 2.62
CA ALA A 336 -5.27 -19.64 1.95
C ALA A 336 -4.95 -19.48 0.44
N ASN A 337 -5.40 -20.44 -0.40
CA ASN A 337 -5.23 -20.45 -1.87
C ASN A 337 -3.75 -20.64 -2.17
N GLY A 338 -3.06 -21.30 -1.24
CA GLY A 338 -1.63 -21.45 -1.22
C GLY A 338 -0.86 -20.28 -0.60
N GLU A 339 -1.44 -19.08 -0.49
CA GLU A 339 -0.77 -17.89 0.05
C GLU A 339 -0.73 -17.92 1.58
N TYR A 340 0.46 -17.97 2.15
CA TYR A 340 0.70 -17.92 3.58
C TYR A 340 0.73 -16.47 4.07
N HIS A 341 -0.03 -16.16 5.10
CA HIS A 341 -0.14 -14.79 5.58
C HIS A 341 -0.39 -14.69 7.08
N HIS A 342 -0.16 -13.49 7.58
CA HIS A 342 -0.40 -13.10 8.96
C HIS A 342 -1.44 -11.97 9.02
N HIS A 343 -2.42 -12.13 9.92
CA HIS A 343 -3.38 -11.08 10.29
C HIS A 343 -2.93 -10.27 11.52
N PHE A 344 -1.97 -10.76 12.28
CA PHE A 344 -1.50 -10.17 13.53
C PHE A 344 -0.04 -10.54 13.83
N TYR A 345 0.46 -10.07 14.98
CA TYR A 345 1.79 -10.33 15.49
C TYR A 345 2.22 -11.80 15.44
N THR A 346 3.42 -12.05 14.90
CA THR A 346 4.09 -13.35 14.91
C THR A 346 5.35 -13.29 15.78
N SER A 347 5.42 -14.16 16.80
CA SER A 347 6.62 -14.30 17.62
C SER A 347 7.77 -14.93 16.84
N CYS A 348 7.48 -15.75 15.81
CA CYS A 348 8.53 -16.37 15.00
C CYS A 348 9.34 -15.33 14.23
N LEU A 349 8.68 -14.31 13.66
CA LEU A 349 9.41 -13.21 13.03
C LEU A 349 10.11 -12.33 14.06
N ALA A 350 9.50 -12.10 15.24
CA ALA A 350 10.16 -11.37 16.32
C ALA A 350 11.49 -12.01 16.74
N ASP A 351 11.50 -13.33 16.90
CA ASP A 351 12.71 -14.09 17.23
C ASP A 351 13.77 -13.99 16.12
N LEU A 352 13.36 -14.04 14.84
CA LEU A 352 14.26 -13.88 13.69
C LEU A 352 14.87 -12.47 13.60
N LEU A 353 14.11 -11.45 14.01
CA LEU A 353 14.54 -10.06 14.01
C LEU A 353 15.21 -9.64 15.32
N GLU A 354 15.35 -10.57 16.27
CA GLU A 354 15.90 -10.33 17.61
C GLU A 354 15.18 -9.18 18.35
N ASP A 355 13.86 -9.04 18.16
CA ASP A 355 13.04 -8.03 18.84
C ASP A 355 12.61 -8.52 20.23
N ASP A 356 13.42 -8.22 21.23
CA ASP A 356 13.16 -8.51 22.64
C ASP A 356 12.44 -7.37 23.38
N GLY A 357 12.13 -6.27 22.68
CA GLY A 357 11.50 -5.09 23.25
C GLY A 357 12.43 -4.17 24.05
N ASP A 358 13.76 -4.35 24.00
CA ASP A 358 14.71 -3.49 24.71
C ASP A 358 15.00 -2.16 23.98
N ALA A 359 14.41 -1.96 22.80
CA ALA A 359 14.52 -0.75 21.98
C ALA A 359 13.23 -0.47 21.19
N HIS A 360 13.25 0.56 20.34
CA HIS A 360 12.25 0.66 19.28
C HIS A 360 12.38 -0.58 18.39
N SER A 361 11.25 -1.21 18.07
CA SER A 361 11.23 -2.42 17.26
C SER A 361 11.97 -2.22 15.93
N PRO A 362 12.49 -3.29 15.30
CA PRO A 362 12.95 -3.27 13.92
C PRO A 362 11.77 -3.24 12.93
N ILE A 363 12.09 -3.07 11.65
CA ILE A 363 11.11 -3.19 10.56
C ILE A 363 10.70 -4.66 10.42
N TYR A 364 9.41 -4.93 10.60
CA TYR A 364 8.79 -6.24 10.39
C TYR A 364 8.30 -6.41 8.95
N GLY A 365 8.02 -5.32 8.24
CA GLY A 365 7.53 -5.38 6.87
C GLY A 365 7.33 -4.00 6.24
N PHE A 366 6.67 -4.00 5.09
CA PHE A 366 6.25 -2.78 4.40
C PHE A 366 4.79 -2.92 3.99
N ALA A 367 4.01 -1.87 4.27
CA ALA A 367 2.65 -1.74 3.78
C ALA A 367 2.67 -1.46 2.27
N ALA A 368 1.57 -1.78 1.59
CA ALA A 368 1.43 -1.64 0.14
C ALA A 368 1.59 -0.19 -0.39
N ASP A 369 1.45 0.81 0.48
CA ASP A 369 1.72 2.23 0.21
C ASP A 369 3.21 2.61 0.35
N GLY A 370 4.06 1.66 0.76
CA GLY A 370 5.51 1.79 0.89
C GLY A 370 5.99 2.24 2.27
N TYR A 371 5.09 2.59 3.19
CA TYR A 371 5.50 2.93 4.55
C TYR A 371 5.98 1.68 5.32
N PRO A 372 7.06 1.77 6.11
CA PRO A 372 7.53 0.65 6.91
C PRO A 372 6.51 0.27 7.98
N LEU A 373 6.42 -1.03 8.28
CA LEU A 373 5.72 -1.60 9.42
C LEU A 373 6.76 -2.05 10.45
N TYR A 374 6.74 -1.46 11.62
CA TYR A 374 7.58 -1.82 12.75
C TYR A 374 6.90 -2.81 13.69
N GLY A 375 7.69 -3.52 14.48
CA GLY A 375 7.18 -4.35 15.57
C GLY A 375 6.49 -3.53 16.68
N PRO A 376 6.11 -4.17 17.80
CA PRO A 376 5.18 -3.58 18.76
C PRO A 376 5.75 -2.53 19.71
N TYR A 377 7.06 -2.30 19.74
CA TYR A 377 7.71 -1.41 20.69
C TYR A 377 8.09 -0.07 20.05
N GLU A 378 7.60 1.02 20.63
CA GLU A 378 8.03 2.41 20.32
C GLU A 378 9.39 2.71 20.96
N SER A 379 9.63 2.15 22.14
CA SER A 379 10.92 2.26 22.83
C SER A 379 11.07 1.12 23.84
N ASN A 380 12.19 1.09 24.56
CA ASN A 380 12.50 0.05 25.55
C ASN A 380 11.33 -0.20 26.51
N GLY A 381 10.72 -1.38 26.39
CA GLY A 381 9.60 -1.86 27.19
C GLY A 381 8.29 -1.08 27.00
N GLN A 382 8.23 -0.15 26.04
CA GLN A 382 7.06 0.68 25.76
C GLN A 382 6.40 0.25 24.46
N LEU A 383 5.21 -0.33 24.56
CA LEU A 383 4.38 -0.67 23.40
C LEU A 383 3.89 0.60 22.69
N ALA A 384 3.83 0.52 21.36
CA ALA A 384 3.03 1.43 20.56
C ALA A 384 1.54 1.28 20.93
N LEU A 385 0.86 2.40 21.14
CA LEU A 385 -0.49 2.46 21.66
C LEU A 385 -1.47 2.77 20.54
N SER A 386 -2.34 1.82 20.23
CA SER A 386 -3.39 2.01 19.22
C SER A 386 -4.22 3.27 19.49
N GLY A 387 -4.56 4.00 18.43
CA GLY A 387 -5.54 5.08 18.44
C GLY A 387 -6.99 4.61 18.58
N TRP A 388 -7.21 3.31 18.38
CA TRP A 388 -8.52 2.69 18.40
C TRP A 388 -8.87 2.16 19.79
N GLU A 389 -10.12 2.37 20.18
CA GLU A 389 -10.66 1.91 21.45
C GLU A 389 -11.88 1.02 21.24
N MET A 390 -12.04 0.06 22.13
CA MET A 390 -13.22 -0.79 22.21
C MET A 390 -14.39 0.01 22.81
N ARG A 391 -15.59 -0.15 22.25
CA ARG A 391 -16.80 0.56 22.66
C ARG A 391 -17.39 -0.03 23.94
N ASP A 392 -17.90 0.85 24.81
CA ASP A 392 -18.79 0.47 25.91
C ASP A 392 -20.26 0.67 25.49
N TYR A 393 -20.95 -0.43 25.17
CA TYR A 393 -22.36 -0.40 24.76
C TYR A 393 -23.32 0.10 25.86
N GLY A 394 -22.93 0.02 27.13
CA GLY A 394 -23.68 0.55 28.26
C GLY A 394 -23.60 2.07 28.41
N ALA A 395 -22.58 2.71 27.83
CA ALA A 395 -22.42 4.16 27.85
C ALA A 395 -23.52 4.87 27.05
N SER A 396 -23.67 6.18 27.28
CA SER A 396 -24.68 6.95 26.55
C SER A 396 -24.33 7.08 25.06
N THR A 397 -25.33 7.37 24.22
CA THR A 397 -25.09 7.59 22.79
C THR A 397 -24.19 8.78 22.49
N SER A 398 -24.13 9.76 23.40
CA SER A 398 -23.16 10.87 23.31
C SER A 398 -21.71 10.46 23.59
N GLU A 399 -21.49 9.28 24.14
CA GLU A 399 -20.18 8.70 24.43
C GLU A 399 -19.85 7.54 23.46
N GLY A 400 -20.64 7.38 22.39
CA GLY A 400 -20.47 6.29 21.41
C GLY A 400 -21.07 4.94 21.81
N GLY A 401 -21.67 4.83 23.00
CA GLY A 401 -22.42 3.65 23.46
C GLY A 401 -23.85 3.60 22.91
N CYS A 402 -24.65 2.64 23.36
CA CYS A 402 -26.06 2.52 22.95
C CYS A 402 -27.06 2.78 24.10
N GLY A 403 -26.56 3.01 25.31
CA GLY A 403 -27.35 3.12 26.53
C GLY A 403 -27.92 1.79 27.04
N THR A 404 -27.50 0.67 26.43
CA THR A 404 -28.01 -0.67 26.74
C THR A 404 -26.82 -1.62 26.87
N GLN A 405 -26.45 -1.89 28.13
CA GLN A 405 -25.34 -2.79 28.44
C GLN A 405 -25.63 -4.20 27.93
N GLY A 406 -24.62 -4.84 27.33
CA GLY A 406 -24.70 -6.23 26.86
C GLY A 406 -25.39 -6.40 25.50
N GLU A 407 -25.82 -5.32 24.85
CA GLU A 407 -26.57 -5.39 23.60
C GLU A 407 -25.95 -4.53 22.49
N ARG A 408 -25.63 -5.18 21.37
CA ARG A 408 -25.27 -4.55 20.09
C ARG A 408 -26.49 -3.96 19.37
N SER A 409 -27.16 -3.04 20.04
CA SER A 409 -28.41 -2.39 19.60
C SER A 409 -28.20 -1.16 18.69
N CYS A 410 -26.95 -0.73 18.52
CA CYS A 410 -26.59 0.41 17.67
C CYS A 410 -25.17 0.31 17.11
N THR A 411 -24.94 0.91 15.95
CA THR A 411 -23.60 1.16 15.40
C THR A 411 -23.30 2.66 15.47
N LEU A 412 -22.03 3.03 15.38
CA LEU A 412 -21.64 4.41 15.14
C LEU A 412 -22.10 4.83 13.74
N VAL A 413 -22.47 6.10 13.57
CA VAL A 413 -22.70 6.68 12.23
C VAL A 413 -21.38 6.81 11.47
N ASN A 414 -20.32 7.13 12.21
CA ASN A 414 -18.95 7.20 11.72
C ASN A 414 -18.00 6.76 12.84
N GLN A 415 -17.29 5.64 12.67
CA GLN A 415 -16.36 5.14 13.68
C GLN A 415 -15.12 6.01 13.88
N TYR A 416 -14.87 6.94 12.95
CA TYR A 416 -13.79 7.93 13.04
C TYR A 416 -14.21 9.22 13.75
N ASP A 417 -15.51 9.43 13.95
CA ASP A 417 -16.07 10.64 14.57
C ASP A 417 -17.36 10.33 15.35
N ILE A 418 -17.17 9.98 16.63
CA ILE A 418 -18.27 9.65 17.54
C ILE A 418 -19.25 10.81 17.77
N SER A 419 -18.87 12.07 17.45
CA SER A 419 -19.75 13.23 17.61
C SER A 419 -20.95 13.19 16.65
N GLN A 420 -20.88 12.39 15.59
CA GLN A 420 -21.99 12.13 14.66
C GLN A 420 -23.05 11.19 15.25
N GLY A 421 -22.77 10.61 16.43
CA GLY A 421 -23.70 9.77 17.18
C GLY A 421 -23.85 8.36 16.62
N THR A 422 -24.97 7.74 16.97
CA THR A 422 -25.26 6.32 16.70
C THR A 422 -26.50 6.13 15.85
N GLN A 423 -26.57 5.03 15.13
CA GLN A 423 -27.77 4.57 14.43
C GLN A 423 -28.22 3.21 14.96
N ILE A 424 -29.54 2.98 15.00
CA ILE A 424 -30.12 1.73 15.52
C ILE A 424 -29.70 0.56 14.62
N SER A 425 -29.37 -0.56 15.25
CA SER A 425 -29.09 -1.84 14.59
C SER A 425 -30.04 -2.92 15.14
N ASP A 426 -30.86 -3.50 14.28
CA ASP A 426 -31.82 -4.55 14.65
C ASP A 426 -31.21 -5.98 14.54
N THR A 427 -29.94 -6.08 14.15
CA THR A 427 -29.30 -7.32 13.68
C THR A 427 -27.94 -7.56 14.32
N GLY A 428 -27.69 -7.14 15.56
CA GLY A 428 -26.46 -7.43 16.31
C GLY A 428 -26.59 -8.64 17.26
N PRO A 429 -25.58 -9.51 17.34
CA PRO A 429 -25.57 -10.58 18.34
C PRO A 429 -25.36 -9.97 19.73
N ALA A 430 -26.00 -10.55 20.74
CA ALA A 430 -25.79 -10.14 22.13
C ALA A 430 -24.31 -10.31 22.52
N ILE A 431 -23.81 -9.45 23.41
CA ILE A 431 -22.45 -9.59 23.93
C ILE A 431 -22.35 -10.92 24.69
N GLY A 432 -21.35 -11.72 24.35
CA GLY A 432 -21.15 -13.07 24.90
C GLY A 432 -22.04 -14.15 24.26
N ALA A 433 -22.76 -13.87 23.18
CA ALA A 433 -23.48 -14.91 22.44
C ALA A 433 -22.50 -15.91 21.82
N GLU A 434 -22.83 -17.20 21.86
CA GLU A 434 -22.04 -18.22 21.19
C GLU A 434 -22.11 -18.04 19.66
N VAL A 435 -20.94 -17.96 19.04
CA VAL A 435 -20.75 -17.91 17.60
C VAL A 435 -19.85 -19.06 17.15
N THR A 436 -19.99 -19.45 15.89
CA THR A 436 -19.21 -20.56 15.33
C THR A 436 -18.29 -20.01 14.25
N THR A 437 -16.98 -20.26 14.39
CA THR A 437 -15.95 -19.89 13.41
C THR A 437 -16.07 -20.75 12.15
N LEU A 438 -15.36 -20.39 11.08
CA LEU A 438 -15.32 -21.17 9.84
C LEU A 438 -14.76 -22.59 10.05
N SER A 439 -13.78 -22.75 10.93
CA SER A 439 -13.25 -24.06 11.35
C SER A 439 -14.19 -24.86 12.26
N GLY A 440 -15.33 -24.28 12.66
CA GLY A 440 -16.31 -24.91 13.52
C GLY A 440 -15.93 -24.90 15.00
N ASN A 441 -15.07 -23.98 15.43
CA ASN A 441 -14.85 -23.70 16.84
C ASN A 441 -16.00 -22.83 17.36
N THR A 442 -16.38 -23.01 18.63
CA THR A 442 -17.35 -22.14 19.30
C THR A 442 -16.61 -21.11 20.12
N LEU A 443 -16.89 -19.84 19.84
CA LEU A 443 -16.38 -18.68 20.57
C LEU A 443 -17.55 -17.88 21.15
N ASN A 444 -17.25 -17.00 22.11
CA ASN A 444 -18.20 -15.99 22.54
C ASN A 444 -17.96 -14.71 21.74
N ALA A 445 -19.03 -14.12 21.21
CA ALA A 445 -19.02 -12.79 20.62
C ALA A 445 -18.97 -11.72 21.73
N ASP A 446 -17.90 -11.73 22.52
CA ASP A 446 -17.60 -10.73 23.55
C ASP A 446 -17.29 -9.37 22.91
N ASP A 447 -17.14 -8.33 23.73
CA ASP A 447 -16.76 -7.00 23.24
C ASP A 447 -15.44 -7.07 22.46
N GLY A 448 -15.40 -6.40 21.31
CA GLY A 448 -14.22 -6.39 20.45
C GLY A 448 -14.12 -7.57 19.49
N TYR A 449 -15.16 -8.42 19.39
CA TYR A 449 -15.21 -9.50 18.40
C TYR A 449 -15.42 -8.97 16.97
N TYR A 450 -16.15 -7.87 16.84
CA TYR A 450 -16.47 -7.25 15.55
C TYR A 450 -15.76 -5.90 15.37
N PHE A 451 -15.54 -5.50 14.13
CA PHE A 451 -14.98 -4.19 13.80
C PHE A 451 -15.82 -3.03 14.35
N GLU A 452 -17.15 -3.15 14.30
CA GLU A 452 -18.10 -2.15 14.81
C GLU A 452 -18.10 -2.02 16.34
N ASP A 453 -17.39 -2.89 17.04
CA ASP A 453 -17.10 -2.77 18.47
C ASP A 453 -15.94 -1.78 18.72
N TYR A 454 -15.30 -1.22 17.69
CA TYR A 454 -14.19 -0.26 17.83
C TYR A 454 -14.51 1.12 17.25
N TYR A 455 -13.79 2.12 17.74
CA TYR A 455 -13.81 3.49 17.22
C TYR A 455 -12.45 4.16 17.36
N TYR A 456 -12.14 5.13 16.50
CA TYR A 456 -10.94 5.93 16.64
C TYR A 456 -11.17 7.03 17.69
N ALA A 457 -10.39 7.00 18.77
CA ALA A 457 -10.58 7.89 19.91
C ALA A 457 -10.06 9.33 19.69
N GLN A 458 -9.40 9.60 18.56
CA GLN A 458 -8.82 10.91 18.21
C GLN A 458 -7.90 11.47 19.31
N LYS A 459 -7.16 10.58 19.99
CA LYS A 459 -6.13 11.01 20.94
C LYS A 459 -5.03 11.75 20.20
N THR A 460 -4.41 12.71 20.87
CA THR A 460 -3.26 13.43 20.30
C THR A 460 -2.12 12.45 20.04
N VAL A 461 -1.72 12.34 18.76
CA VAL A 461 -0.60 11.53 18.29
C VAL A 461 0.70 12.15 18.81
N ALA A 462 1.27 11.52 19.84
CA ALA A 462 2.51 11.96 20.49
C ALA A 462 3.16 10.79 21.23
N GLY A 463 4.48 10.64 21.08
CA GLY A 463 5.19 9.46 21.58
C GLY A 463 4.56 8.19 21.03
N ALA A 464 4.35 7.19 21.88
CA ALA A 464 3.79 5.88 21.50
C ALA A 464 2.34 5.92 20.97
N GLN A 465 1.59 7.02 21.08
CA GLN A 465 0.22 7.07 20.60
C GLN A 465 0.16 7.09 19.07
N LEU A 466 -0.52 6.10 18.49
CA LEU A 466 -0.75 5.95 17.05
C LEU A 466 -2.01 6.68 16.61
N ASP A 467 -2.06 7.00 15.32
CA ASP A 467 -3.17 7.63 14.62
C ASP A 467 -4.26 6.64 14.14
N GLU A 468 -5.19 7.08 13.30
CA GLU A 468 -6.27 6.24 12.76
C GLU A 468 -5.77 5.14 11.81
N HIS A 469 -4.62 5.33 11.19
CA HIS A 469 -3.99 4.41 10.25
C HIS A 469 -3.09 3.38 10.94
N ASN A 470 -2.97 3.47 12.27
CA ASN A 470 -2.08 2.65 13.11
C ASN A 470 -0.59 2.95 12.94
N GLY A 471 -0.27 4.21 12.67
CA GLY A 471 1.11 4.67 12.61
C GLY A 471 1.28 6.04 13.27
N HIS A 472 2.49 6.57 13.18
CA HIS A 472 2.81 7.92 13.58
C HIS A 472 4.14 8.39 12.98
N ASP A 473 4.43 9.68 13.13
CA ASP A 473 5.79 10.24 12.99
C ASP A 473 6.11 11.05 14.26
N THR A 474 7.02 10.53 15.08
CA THR A 474 7.46 11.19 16.32
C THR A 474 8.66 12.11 16.10
N ASN A 475 9.06 12.35 14.84
CA ASN A 475 10.24 13.11 14.44
C ASN A 475 11.55 12.54 14.99
N ASP A 476 11.62 11.21 15.11
CA ASP A 476 12.77 10.46 15.60
C ASP A 476 13.78 10.09 14.49
N GLY A 477 13.50 10.50 13.25
CA GLY A 477 14.31 10.23 12.06
C GLY A 477 13.87 9.00 11.26
N LYS A 478 12.83 8.27 11.68
CA LYS A 478 12.26 7.14 10.90
C LYS A 478 11.20 7.59 9.91
N GLY A 479 10.69 8.81 10.05
CA GLY A 479 9.52 9.31 9.33
C GLY A 479 8.24 8.61 9.77
N TYR A 480 7.16 8.81 9.03
CA TYR A 480 5.92 8.09 9.30
C TYR A 480 6.11 6.58 9.12
N HIS A 481 5.59 5.80 10.06
CA HIS A 481 5.60 4.35 9.98
C HIS A 481 4.45 3.72 10.76
N TYR A 482 4.04 2.53 10.33
CA TYR A 482 3.03 1.72 11.02
C TYR A 482 3.65 0.89 12.13
N HIS A 483 2.82 0.43 13.07
CA HIS A 483 3.20 -0.52 14.11
C HIS A 483 2.31 -1.75 14.15
N ILE A 484 2.89 -2.92 14.37
CA ILE A 484 2.15 -4.06 14.89
C ILE A 484 1.70 -3.72 16.31
N THR A 485 0.42 -3.89 16.65
CA THR A 485 -0.10 -3.46 17.94
C THR A 485 -0.42 -4.62 18.87
N LEU A 486 0.15 -4.56 20.08
CA LEU A 486 -0.10 -5.48 21.18
C LEU A 486 -0.64 -4.73 22.40
N SER A 487 -1.34 -5.43 23.27
CA SER A 487 -1.78 -4.96 24.58
C SER A 487 -1.51 -6.02 25.64
N LEU A 488 -1.40 -5.61 26.91
CA LEU A 488 -1.27 -6.55 28.02
C LEU A 488 -2.67 -6.90 28.54
N ASP A 489 -2.94 -8.20 28.66
CA ASP A 489 -4.12 -8.67 29.38
C ASP A 489 -3.98 -8.53 30.91
N SER A 490 -5.00 -8.95 31.65
CA SER A 490 -5.04 -8.85 33.12
C SER A 490 -3.94 -9.64 33.83
N ASP A 491 -3.39 -10.66 33.17
CA ASP A 491 -2.31 -11.50 33.69
C ASP A 491 -0.93 -11.01 33.22
N GLY A 492 -0.89 -9.91 32.45
CA GLY A 492 0.34 -9.32 31.91
C GLY A 492 0.90 -10.05 30.71
N LYS A 493 0.08 -10.85 30.00
CA LYS A 493 0.46 -11.49 28.75
C LYS A 493 0.12 -10.60 27.56
N LEU A 494 1.00 -10.59 26.56
CA LEU A 494 0.79 -9.84 25.33
C LEU A 494 -0.31 -10.49 24.48
N GLN A 495 -1.24 -9.66 24.01
CA GLN A 495 -2.34 -10.03 23.13
C GLN A 495 -2.40 -9.07 21.94
N PRO A 496 -2.73 -9.55 20.73
CA PRO A 496 -3.01 -8.68 19.59
C PRO A 496 -4.06 -7.62 19.93
N SER A 497 -3.77 -6.36 19.59
CA SER A 497 -4.68 -5.22 19.79
C SER A 497 -5.08 -4.65 18.45
N PHE A 498 -6.37 -4.37 18.25
CA PHE A 498 -6.87 -3.75 17.03
C PHE A 498 -6.16 -2.41 16.74
N PRO A 499 -5.80 -2.10 15.47
CA PRO A 499 -6.07 -2.82 14.22
C PRO A 499 -4.98 -3.84 13.84
N TYR A 500 -4.15 -4.25 14.79
CA TYR A 500 -3.17 -5.34 14.73
C TYR A 500 -1.91 -5.05 13.93
N GLN A 501 -2.02 -4.47 12.73
CA GLN A 501 -0.89 -4.18 11.84
C GLN A 501 -1.07 -2.83 11.13
N ILE A 502 -1.70 -2.83 9.96
CA ILE A 502 -2.09 -1.61 9.23
C ILE A 502 -3.53 -1.30 9.61
N GLY A 503 -3.85 -0.02 9.83
CA GLY A 503 -5.18 0.42 10.16
C GLY A 503 -6.20 0.08 9.06
N PRO A 504 -7.50 0.30 9.31
CA PRO A 504 -8.53 0.04 8.30
C PRO A 504 -8.34 0.84 7.01
N ARG A 505 -7.57 1.94 7.06
CA ARG A 505 -7.17 2.76 5.92
C ARG A 505 -5.66 2.88 5.83
N PHE A 506 -5.14 2.83 4.61
CA PHE A 506 -3.77 3.25 4.33
C PHE A 506 -3.61 4.76 4.59
N LYS A 507 -2.42 5.13 5.05
CA LYS A 507 -1.94 6.51 5.18
C LYS A 507 -1.48 7.05 3.82
N GLY A 508 -0.75 6.22 3.06
CA GLY A 508 -0.13 6.61 1.82
C GLY A 508 -0.94 6.25 0.57
N GLN A 509 -0.59 6.86 -0.54
CA GLN A 509 -1.13 6.57 -1.86
C GLN A 509 -0.63 5.21 -2.35
N LEU A 510 -1.54 4.40 -2.88
CA LEU A 510 -1.16 3.15 -3.55
C LEU A 510 -0.78 3.43 -4.99
N ALA A 511 0.40 2.97 -5.39
CA ALA A 511 0.82 2.99 -6.79
C ALA A 511 0.00 1.99 -7.63
N ASP A 512 -0.10 2.23 -8.94
CA ASP A 512 -0.85 1.36 -9.87
C ASP A 512 -0.30 -0.09 -9.91
N ASN A 513 1.00 -0.25 -9.66
CA ASN A 513 1.72 -1.52 -9.55
C ASN A 513 1.83 -2.04 -8.11
N SER A 514 1.09 -1.45 -7.15
CA SER A 514 1.09 -1.90 -5.77
C SER A 514 0.54 -3.33 -5.64
N ILE A 515 1.07 -4.06 -4.65
CA ILE A 515 0.58 -5.38 -4.26
C ILE A 515 -0.82 -5.31 -3.60
N GLY A 516 -1.13 -4.17 -2.97
CA GLY A 516 -2.43 -3.89 -2.38
C GLY A 516 -3.34 -3.07 -3.29
N ARG A 517 -4.61 -2.95 -2.91
CA ARG A 517 -5.61 -2.11 -3.60
C ARG A 517 -6.50 -1.42 -2.58
N CYS A 518 -6.93 -0.20 -2.91
CA CYS A 518 -7.99 0.46 -2.16
C CYS A 518 -9.30 -0.31 -2.38
N ASP A 519 -9.95 -0.74 -1.31
CA ASP A 519 -11.33 -1.20 -1.39
C ASP A 519 -12.25 0.03 -1.45
N THR A 520 -13.27 -0.02 -2.30
CA THR A 520 -14.24 1.08 -2.44
C THR A 520 -15.30 1.06 -1.33
N GLY A 521 -15.16 0.19 -0.32
CA GLY A 521 -16.05 0.11 0.84
C GLY A 521 -17.46 -0.39 0.53
N GLU A 522 -17.77 -0.79 -0.70
CA GLU A 522 -19.11 -1.25 -1.08
C GLU A 522 -19.33 -2.75 -0.81
N THR A 523 -18.26 -3.55 -0.69
CA THR A 523 -18.33 -4.96 -0.26
C THR A 523 -16.98 -5.45 0.26
N MET A 524 -16.78 -5.47 1.58
CA MET A 524 -15.83 -6.42 2.19
C MET A 524 -16.43 -7.83 2.08
N GLY A 525 -16.44 -8.36 0.85
CA GLY A 525 -16.89 -9.71 0.56
C GLY A 525 -15.72 -10.68 0.76
N PRO A 526 -15.92 -11.84 1.40
CA PRO A 526 -14.84 -12.74 1.75
C PRO A 526 -14.02 -13.12 0.51
N PRO A 527 -12.70 -13.36 0.64
CA PRO A 527 -11.97 -14.04 -0.40
C PRO A 527 -12.70 -15.36 -0.73
N PRO A 528 -12.96 -15.67 -2.01
CA PRO A 528 -13.70 -16.86 -2.38
C PRO A 528 -12.87 -18.10 -2.03
N ARG A 529 -13.36 -18.90 -1.09
CA ARG A 529 -12.82 -20.23 -0.75
C ARG A 529 -13.98 -21.19 -0.61
N ARG A 530 -13.92 -22.30 -1.35
CA ARG A 530 -14.98 -23.32 -1.40
C ARG A 530 -14.61 -24.53 -0.58
#